data_AF-A0A2P8D6Y4-F1
#
_entry.id   AF-A0A2P8D6Y4-F1
#
_cell.length_a   1.000
_cell.length_b   1.000
_cell.length_c   1.000
_cell.angle_alpha   90.00
_cell.angle_beta   90.00
_cell.angle_gamma   90.00
#
_symmetry.space_group_name_H-M   'P 1'
#
loop_
_entity.id
_entity.type
_entity.pdbx_description
1 polymer ?
#
loop_
_entity_poly.entity_id
_entity_poly.type
_entity_poly.pdbx_seq_one_letter_code
_entity_poly.pdbx_strand_id
1 'polypeptide(L)'
;MKKILIRSGKSPFEAVTVEQTMQQRIGGANVGNLVFSDSAHKMLLTADTEVTSTRFTTGRADIAHINENYDVFVMPFANAFRPKYEASLKRWTRIIEGLTIPVVVLGIGAQSDLDYDMEPMRPLDATVKRFAKAVLDRSPSIGVRGEFTERYLNSLGFSDVEVIGCPSMFRHGDQFSVAKRRPELDRGAKVAVSVTEGPVGDIARTVAATYERYPDLLYIAQDLTELEAMYWGDTSEATATTASLPQHRTHPLFRDNRVRLFLDPVTWINGLAECDFAFGTRIHGNIAALLGGTPSVVLCHDSRTLELSRYFEIPHRSLRDLPPDIDAAELYAEADYTGLVKGHAERFDRMTGFLRRHGLDNVYQDGDKGAAFEARMRATEFAPGVEAWAGADDGGIGYRIGWLKENVRRLNDRQAKADKRIDQLTKQVAALQKAVQRSQNGPYRKVRRAVGRPVRRILKGRG
;
A
#
# COMPACT_ATOMS: atom_id res chain seq x y z
N MET A 1 18.32 2.16 26.66
CA MET A 1 17.27 2.41 25.65
C MET A 1 17.13 1.19 24.76
N LYS A 2 15.90 0.70 24.59
CA LYS A 2 15.56 -0.43 23.68
C LYS A 2 15.52 0.07 22.24
N LYS A 3 16.27 -0.55 21.35
CA LYS A 3 16.36 -0.20 19.93
C LYS A 3 15.36 -0.99 19.11
N ILE A 4 14.38 -0.29 18.54
CA ILE A 4 13.29 -0.85 17.76
C ILE A 4 13.53 -0.57 16.29
N LEU A 5 13.65 -1.62 15.49
CA LEU A 5 13.53 -1.49 14.04
C LEU A 5 12.04 -1.52 13.67
N ILE A 6 11.58 -0.63 12.80
CA ILE A 6 10.18 -0.62 12.32
C ILE A 6 10.07 -0.68 10.80
N ARG A 7 9.13 -1.49 10.32
CA ARG A 7 8.75 -1.53 8.89
C ARG A 7 7.96 -0.26 8.52
N SER A 8 8.66 0.79 8.12
CA SER A 8 8.08 2.04 7.64
C SER A 8 8.94 2.68 6.55
N GLY A 9 8.38 3.68 5.86
CA GLY A 9 9.03 4.37 4.75
C GLY A 9 10.01 5.47 5.17
N LYS A 10 9.74 6.13 6.29
CA LYS A 10 10.56 7.19 6.85
C LYS A 10 10.30 7.33 8.36
N SER A 11 11.06 8.20 9.02
CA SER A 11 10.68 8.67 10.36
C SER A 11 9.53 9.69 10.25
N PRO A 12 8.59 9.76 11.22
CA PRO A 12 7.59 10.82 11.26
C PRO A 12 8.20 12.23 11.30
N PHE A 13 9.42 12.36 11.84
CA PHE A 13 10.14 13.63 11.98
C PHE A 13 10.99 13.99 10.75
N GLU A 14 10.99 13.16 9.71
CA GLU A 14 11.71 13.42 8.47
C GLU A 14 10.75 14.07 7.47
N ALA A 15 10.87 15.38 7.27
CA ALA A 15 10.19 16.05 6.17
C ALA A 15 10.82 15.59 4.84
N VAL A 16 9.97 15.32 3.84
CA VAL A 16 10.41 14.85 2.52
C VAL A 16 9.86 15.75 1.42
N THR A 17 10.64 15.89 0.36
CA THR A 17 10.24 16.57 -0.87
C THR A 17 9.43 15.63 -1.78
N VAL A 18 8.77 16.18 -2.79
CA VAL A 18 8.07 15.40 -3.83
C VAL A 18 9.06 14.48 -4.54
N GLU A 19 10.23 15.02 -4.89
CA GLU A 19 11.33 14.34 -5.55
C GLU A 19 11.82 13.13 -4.75
N GLN A 20 12.11 13.33 -3.46
CA GLN A 20 12.52 12.24 -2.56
C GLN A 20 11.43 11.18 -2.43
N THR A 21 10.17 11.61 -2.26
CA THR A 21 9.01 10.71 -2.15
C THR A 21 8.91 9.79 -3.36
N MET A 22 9.09 10.34 -4.55
CA MET A 22 9.00 9.59 -5.81
C MET A 22 10.20 8.68 -6.05
N GLN A 23 11.43 9.19 -5.88
CA GLN A 23 12.65 8.41 -6.12
C GLN A 23 12.82 7.27 -5.12
N GLN A 24 12.56 7.55 -3.85
CA GLN A 24 12.77 6.59 -2.76
C GLN A 24 11.51 5.79 -2.43
N ARG A 25 10.37 6.14 -3.03
CA ARG A 25 9.06 5.50 -2.81
C ARG A 25 8.72 5.47 -1.33
N ILE A 26 8.79 6.64 -0.67
CA ILE A 26 8.64 6.78 0.78
C ILE A 26 7.31 6.18 1.29
N GLY A 27 6.19 6.35 0.58
CA GLY A 27 4.91 5.67 0.89
C GLY A 27 4.74 4.27 0.28
N GLY A 28 5.74 3.77 -0.44
CA GLY A 28 5.63 2.59 -1.31
C GLY A 28 4.88 2.91 -2.61
N ALA A 29 3.71 2.30 -2.80
CA ALA A 29 2.84 2.61 -3.94
C ALA A 29 1.72 3.61 -3.58
N ASN A 30 1.46 3.81 -2.28
CA ASN A 30 0.33 4.58 -1.78
C ASN A 30 0.70 5.24 -0.44
N VAL A 31 0.54 6.57 -0.32
CA VAL A 31 0.93 7.34 0.88
C VAL A 31 0.07 7.05 2.11
N GLY A 32 -1.10 6.42 1.95
CA GLY A 32 -1.89 5.86 3.06
C GLY A 32 -1.12 4.86 3.92
N ASN A 33 -0.03 4.28 3.40
CA ASN A 33 0.88 3.47 4.22
C ASN A 33 1.57 4.25 5.34
N LEU A 34 1.81 5.55 5.14
CA LEU A 34 2.45 6.41 6.12
C LEU A 34 1.54 6.63 7.35
N VAL A 35 0.22 6.69 7.16
CA VAL A 35 -0.74 6.94 8.25
C VAL A 35 -0.63 5.88 9.35
N PHE A 36 -0.58 4.60 8.98
CA PHE A 36 -0.45 3.53 9.98
C PHE A 36 0.99 3.35 10.46
N SER A 37 2.01 3.60 9.62
CA SER A 37 3.40 3.43 10.04
C SER A 37 3.85 4.55 10.97
N ASP A 38 3.39 5.79 10.76
CA ASP A 38 3.66 6.91 11.66
C ASP A 38 2.98 6.72 13.00
N SER A 39 1.74 6.23 13.00
CA SER A 39 1.02 5.94 14.25
C SER A 39 1.72 4.82 15.03
N ALA A 40 2.18 3.77 14.33
CA ALA A 40 2.99 2.72 14.95
C ALA A 40 4.35 3.24 15.47
N HIS A 41 5.00 4.15 14.74
CA HIS A 41 6.26 4.77 15.18
C HIS A 41 6.04 5.62 16.43
N LYS A 42 5.01 6.48 16.46
CA LYS A 42 4.59 7.25 17.63
C LYS A 42 4.36 6.34 18.83
N MET A 43 3.57 5.28 18.66
CA MET A 43 3.25 4.34 19.73
C MET A 43 4.49 3.78 20.41
N LEU A 44 5.54 3.50 19.65
CA LEU A 44 6.75 2.82 20.12
C LEU A 44 7.85 3.78 20.60
N LEU A 45 7.65 5.10 20.49
CA LEU A 45 8.64 6.10 20.88
C LEU A 45 8.35 6.63 22.29
N THR A 46 8.88 5.94 23.28
CA THR A 46 8.92 6.27 24.71
C THR A 46 10.26 6.92 25.11
N ALA A 47 10.38 7.36 26.36
CA ALA A 47 11.65 7.88 26.91
C ALA A 47 12.80 6.84 26.87
N ASP A 48 12.48 5.56 26.91
CA ASP A 48 13.44 4.45 26.97
C ASP A 48 13.63 3.71 25.64
N THR A 49 13.11 4.24 24.53
CA THR A 49 13.18 3.57 23.23
C THR A 49 13.76 4.47 22.14
N GLU A 50 14.43 3.84 21.18
CA GLU A 50 14.88 4.45 19.93
C GLU A 50 14.22 3.69 18.78
N VAL A 51 13.51 4.39 17.90
CA VAL A 51 12.74 3.75 16.81
C VAL A 51 13.29 4.15 15.44
N THR A 52 13.81 3.17 14.70
CA THR A 52 14.45 3.37 13.39
C THR A 52 13.65 2.73 12.26
N SER A 53 13.41 3.50 11.20
CA SER A 53 12.65 3.06 10.02
C SER A 53 13.49 2.26 9.03
N THR A 54 12.96 1.14 8.53
CA THR A 54 13.61 0.34 7.46
C THR A 54 13.65 1.01 6.08
N ARG A 55 12.97 2.15 5.92
CA ARG A 55 12.81 2.89 4.65
C ARG A 55 12.24 2.05 3.51
N PHE A 56 11.39 1.08 3.85
CA PHE A 56 10.87 0.06 2.93
C PHE A 56 11.92 -0.57 1.98
N THR A 57 13.17 -0.66 2.42
CA THR A 57 14.25 -1.27 1.64
C THR A 57 14.12 -2.80 1.63
N THR A 58 13.08 -3.32 0.95
CA THR A 58 12.81 -4.75 0.90
C THR A 58 13.96 -5.47 0.19
N GLY A 59 14.70 -6.32 0.90
CA GLY A 59 15.72 -7.19 0.30
C GLY A 59 17.15 -6.66 0.27
N ARG A 60 17.46 -5.58 1.00
CA ARG A 60 18.84 -5.19 1.36
C ARG A 60 19.08 -5.18 2.87
N ALA A 61 18.10 -5.63 3.64
CA ALA A 61 18.23 -5.79 5.08
C ALA A 61 19.41 -6.73 5.37
N ASP A 62 20.46 -6.17 5.94
CA ASP A 62 21.58 -6.93 6.48
C ASP A 62 21.09 -7.59 7.77
N ILE A 63 20.76 -8.89 7.69
CA ILE A 63 20.23 -9.67 8.81
C ILE A 63 21.22 -9.65 10.00
N ALA A 64 22.53 -9.72 9.72
CA ALA A 64 23.55 -9.69 10.76
C ALA A 64 23.55 -8.33 11.46
N HIS A 65 23.52 -7.25 10.69
CA HIS A 65 23.38 -5.90 11.23
C HIS A 65 22.11 -5.75 12.08
N ILE A 66 20.96 -6.29 11.62
CA ILE A 66 19.71 -6.20 12.38
C ILE A 66 19.84 -6.90 13.74
N ASN A 67 20.34 -8.14 13.73
CA ASN A 67 20.50 -8.93 14.95
C ASN A 67 21.50 -8.33 15.94
N GLU A 68 22.52 -7.63 15.45
CA GLU A 68 23.54 -6.99 16.28
C GLU A 68 23.08 -5.65 16.87
N ASN A 69 22.23 -4.89 16.16
CA ASN A 69 21.98 -3.48 16.47
C ASN A 69 20.57 -3.18 17.00
N TYR A 70 19.63 -4.12 16.94
CA TYR A 70 18.25 -3.91 17.38
C TYR A 70 17.80 -4.99 18.36
N ASP A 71 16.91 -4.62 19.27
CA ASP A 71 16.36 -5.52 20.27
C ASP A 71 15.07 -6.18 19.80
N VAL A 72 14.35 -5.58 18.86
CA VAL A 72 13.06 -6.05 18.34
C VAL A 72 12.77 -5.46 16.96
N PHE A 73 12.12 -6.24 16.10
CA PHE A 73 11.64 -5.78 14.80
C PHE A 73 10.11 -5.72 14.74
N VAL A 74 9.55 -4.52 14.68
CA VAL A 74 8.10 -4.31 14.57
C VAL A 74 7.68 -4.09 13.12
N MET A 75 6.68 -4.83 12.66
CA MET A 75 6.26 -4.88 11.28
C MET A 75 4.78 -4.53 11.13
N PRO A 76 4.41 -3.24 11.05
CA PRO A 76 3.06 -2.87 10.66
C PRO A 76 2.83 -3.18 9.18
N PHE A 77 1.73 -3.86 8.87
CA PHE A 77 1.34 -4.22 7.52
C PHE A 77 -0.01 -3.60 7.15
N ALA A 78 -0.29 -3.57 5.85
CA ALA A 78 -1.64 -3.36 5.32
C ALA A 78 -2.25 -4.71 4.96
N ASN A 79 -2.86 -4.82 3.80
CA ASN A 79 -3.33 -6.05 3.18
C ASN A 79 -2.18 -6.85 2.51
N ALA A 80 -1.31 -7.45 3.32
CA ALA A 80 -0.14 -8.16 2.82
C ALA A 80 -0.45 -9.56 2.27
N PHE A 81 -1.55 -10.21 2.71
CA PHE A 81 -1.99 -11.48 2.12
C PHE A 81 -2.84 -11.21 0.88
N ARG A 82 -2.14 -10.97 -0.23
CA ARG A 82 -2.71 -10.75 -1.56
C ARG A 82 -1.74 -11.18 -2.66
N PRO A 83 -2.21 -11.62 -3.85
CA PRO A 83 -1.33 -12.11 -4.91
C PRO A 83 -0.22 -11.12 -5.32
N LYS A 84 -0.59 -9.84 -5.51
CA LYS A 84 0.37 -8.79 -5.91
C LYS A 84 1.48 -8.52 -4.87
N TYR A 85 1.34 -8.98 -3.62
CA TYR A 85 2.34 -8.77 -2.57
C TYR A 85 3.12 -10.03 -2.20
N GLU A 86 2.78 -11.20 -2.77
CA GLU A 86 3.37 -12.49 -2.40
C GLU A 86 4.90 -12.49 -2.48
N ALA A 87 5.47 -11.91 -3.53
CA ALA A 87 6.93 -11.82 -3.68
C ALA A 87 7.59 -11.03 -2.54
N SER A 88 6.95 -9.94 -2.09
CA SER A 88 7.42 -9.15 -0.95
C SER A 88 7.25 -9.92 0.36
N LEU A 89 6.14 -10.65 0.52
CA LEU A 89 5.88 -11.51 1.68
C LEU A 89 6.96 -12.59 1.80
N LYS A 90 7.29 -13.30 0.72
CA LYS A 90 8.39 -14.28 0.65
C LYS A 90 9.74 -13.68 1.05
N ARG A 91 10.00 -12.41 0.68
CA ARG A 91 11.23 -11.70 1.10
C ARG A 91 11.24 -11.44 2.59
N TRP A 92 10.13 -10.95 3.16
CA TRP A 92 10.02 -10.74 4.60
C TRP A 92 10.15 -12.04 5.39
N THR A 93 9.52 -13.12 4.94
CA THR A 93 9.67 -14.45 5.56
C THR A 93 11.14 -14.86 5.67
N ARG A 94 11.92 -14.71 4.59
CA ARG A 94 13.37 -15.04 4.61
C ARG A 94 14.18 -14.18 5.58
N ILE A 95 13.81 -12.91 5.73
CA ILE A 95 14.46 -12.02 6.70
C ILE A 95 14.12 -12.51 8.11
N ILE A 96 12.84 -12.70 8.41
CA ILE A 96 12.35 -13.14 9.73
C ILE A 96 12.99 -14.46 10.17
N GLU A 97 13.09 -15.44 9.27
CA GLU A 97 13.74 -16.73 9.55
C GLU A 97 15.21 -16.60 9.95
N GLY A 98 15.91 -15.55 9.47
CA GLY A 98 17.30 -15.28 9.81
C GLY A 98 17.50 -14.40 11.06
N LEU A 99 16.43 -13.80 11.59
CA LEU A 99 16.52 -12.95 12.77
C LEU A 99 16.65 -13.80 14.04
N THR A 100 17.42 -13.31 15.01
CA THR A 100 17.53 -13.88 16.35
C THR A 100 16.72 -13.11 17.39
N ILE A 101 16.24 -11.92 17.02
CA ILE A 101 15.47 -11.00 17.85
C ILE A 101 13.95 -11.24 17.70
N PRO A 102 13.12 -10.82 18.68
CA PRO A 102 11.66 -10.85 18.54
C PRO A 102 11.15 -10.09 17.32
N VAL A 103 10.05 -10.59 16.75
CA VAL A 103 9.38 -9.98 15.58
C VAL A 103 7.91 -9.77 15.90
N VAL A 104 7.44 -8.53 15.84
CA VAL A 104 6.06 -8.17 16.20
C VAL A 104 5.29 -7.72 14.96
N VAL A 105 4.29 -8.48 14.54
CA VAL A 105 3.40 -8.08 13.43
C VAL A 105 2.26 -7.23 13.98
N LEU A 106 2.29 -5.94 13.67
CA LEU A 106 1.36 -4.94 14.19
C LEU A 106 0.24 -4.65 13.18
N GLY A 107 -0.67 -5.61 13.05
CA GLY A 107 -1.80 -5.52 12.14
C GLY A 107 -1.40 -5.93 10.71
N ILE A 108 -1.82 -7.13 10.31
CA ILE A 108 -1.74 -7.62 8.93
C ILE A 108 -3.15 -7.97 8.44
N GLY A 109 -3.40 -7.78 7.14
CA GLY A 109 -4.70 -8.00 6.53
C GLY A 109 -4.67 -8.96 5.33
N ALA A 110 -5.76 -9.69 5.17
CA ALA A 110 -6.13 -10.47 3.99
C ALA A 110 -6.96 -9.65 3.01
N GLN A 111 -6.77 -9.90 1.71
CA GLN A 111 -7.59 -9.30 0.66
C GLN A 111 -8.36 -10.36 -0.13
N SER A 112 -9.68 -10.24 -0.07
CA SER A 112 -10.64 -10.93 -0.92
C SER A 112 -11.78 -9.97 -1.30
N ASP A 113 -12.85 -10.50 -1.87
CA ASP A 113 -14.09 -9.77 -2.12
C ASP A 113 -14.84 -9.41 -0.81
N LEU A 114 -15.97 -8.72 -0.99
CA LEU A 114 -16.82 -8.26 0.10
C LEU A 114 -17.62 -9.39 0.78
N ASP A 115 -17.65 -10.59 0.18
CA ASP A 115 -18.32 -11.77 0.73
C ASP A 115 -17.36 -12.62 1.57
N TYR A 116 -16.10 -12.19 1.68
CA TYR A 116 -15.04 -12.86 2.42
C TYR A 116 -14.76 -14.27 1.91
N ASP A 117 -14.84 -14.46 0.58
CA ASP A 117 -14.47 -15.74 -0.04
C ASP A 117 -12.97 -16.03 0.20
N MET A 118 -12.65 -17.23 0.67
CA MET A 118 -11.27 -17.64 0.88
C MET A 118 -10.68 -18.39 -0.33
N GLU A 119 -11.51 -18.82 -1.28
CA GLU A 119 -11.04 -19.60 -2.43
C GLU A 119 -9.99 -18.86 -3.28
N PRO A 120 -10.15 -17.56 -3.61
CA PRO A 120 -9.13 -16.81 -4.33
C PRO A 120 -7.79 -16.69 -3.57
N MET A 121 -7.80 -16.94 -2.26
CA MET A 121 -6.62 -16.87 -1.41
C MET A 121 -5.85 -18.19 -1.34
N ARG A 122 -6.45 -19.34 -1.69
CA ARG A 122 -5.83 -20.67 -1.64
C ARG A 122 -4.44 -20.75 -2.28
N PRO A 123 -4.17 -20.09 -3.44
CA PRO A 123 -2.83 -20.09 -4.02
C PRO A 123 -1.73 -19.49 -3.12
N LEU A 124 -2.11 -18.67 -2.13
CA LEU A 124 -1.19 -18.05 -1.17
C LEU A 124 -0.93 -18.90 0.07
N ASP A 125 -1.72 -19.96 0.32
CA ASP A 125 -1.73 -20.71 1.58
C ASP A 125 -0.34 -21.17 2.02
N ALA A 126 0.46 -21.72 1.10
CA ALA A 126 1.83 -22.16 1.42
C ALA A 126 2.73 -20.99 1.83
N THR A 127 2.61 -19.85 1.14
CA THR A 127 3.39 -18.64 1.45
C THR A 127 2.95 -18.03 2.78
N VAL A 128 1.64 -17.93 3.03
CA VAL A 128 1.10 -17.39 4.28
C VAL A 128 1.42 -18.29 5.46
N LYS A 129 1.30 -19.62 5.32
CA LYS A 129 1.69 -20.59 6.36
C LYS A 129 3.15 -20.43 6.76
N ARG A 130 4.05 -20.33 5.78
CA ARG A 130 5.48 -20.13 6.06
C ARG A 130 5.76 -18.79 6.73
N PHE A 131 5.09 -17.72 6.30
CA PHE A 131 5.20 -16.42 6.95
C PHE A 131 4.71 -16.44 8.39
N ALA A 132 3.50 -16.95 8.63
CA ALA A 132 2.90 -17.01 9.97
C ALA A 132 3.75 -17.86 10.92
N LYS A 133 4.24 -19.03 10.47
CA LYS A 133 5.19 -19.83 11.24
C LYS A 133 6.46 -19.06 11.59
N ALA A 134 7.09 -18.40 10.62
CA ALA A 134 8.32 -17.64 10.86
C ALA A 134 8.12 -16.52 11.90
N VAL A 135 6.95 -15.87 11.91
CA VAL A 135 6.61 -14.86 12.92
C VAL A 135 6.39 -15.50 14.29
N LEU A 136 5.59 -16.57 14.38
CA LEU A 136 5.26 -17.23 15.65
C LEU A 136 6.45 -17.94 16.30
N ASP A 137 7.46 -18.35 15.51
CA ASP A 137 8.74 -18.83 16.06
C ASP A 137 9.50 -17.72 16.82
N ARG A 138 9.07 -16.46 16.73
CA ARG A 138 9.70 -15.25 17.32
C ARG A 138 8.72 -14.33 18.06
N SER A 139 7.46 -14.74 18.21
CA SER A 139 6.37 -13.88 18.67
C SER A 139 5.31 -14.69 19.42
N PRO A 140 4.74 -14.19 20.54
CA PRO A 140 3.64 -14.87 21.22
C PRO A 140 2.38 -15.02 20.34
N SER A 141 2.14 -14.07 19.44
CA SER A 141 0.94 -14.04 18.59
C SER A 141 1.16 -13.19 17.33
N ILE A 142 0.19 -13.18 16.41
CA ILE A 142 0.15 -12.30 15.23
C ILE A 142 -1.01 -11.32 15.37
N GLY A 143 -0.71 -10.01 15.32
CA GLY A 143 -1.74 -8.98 15.27
C GLY A 143 -2.35 -8.85 13.87
N VAL A 144 -3.67 -9.02 13.75
CA VAL A 144 -4.41 -8.89 12.49
C VAL A 144 -5.37 -7.72 12.50
N ARG A 145 -5.74 -7.26 11.30
CA ARG A 145 -6.58 -6.07 11.10
C ARG A 145 -8.08 -6.29 11.34
N GLY A 146 -8.54 -7.54 11.36
CA GLY A 146 -9.93 -7.90 11.62
C GLY A 146 -10.17 -9.40 11.59
N GLU A 147 -11.42 -9.78 11.79
CA GLU A 147 -11.87 -11.16 11.97
C GLU A 147 -11.77 -11.98 10.68
N PHE A 148 -11.83 -11.37 9.50
CA PHE A 148 -11.66 -12.13 8.25
C PHE A 148 -10.25 -12.69 8.12
N THR A 149 -9.24 -11.87 8.39
CA THR A 149 -7.84 -12.26 8.38
C THR A 149 -7.54 -13.27 9.48
N GLU A 150 -8.14 -13.10 10.67
CA GLU A 150 -8.09 -14.09 11.75
C GLU A 150 -8.63 -15.45 11.28
N ARG A 151 -9.86 -15.50 10.73
CA ARG A 151 -10.45 -16.73 10.21
C ARG A 151 -9.58 -17.37 9.13
N TYR A 152 -8.95 -16.57 8.27
CA TYR A 152 -8.05 -17.09 7.25
C TYR A 152 -6.83 -17.78 7.88
N LEU A 153 -6.16 -17.16 8.85
CA LEU A 153 -5.02 -17.78 9.56
C LEU A 153 -5.45 -19.03 10.36
N ASN A 154 -6.62 -19.00 11.02
CA ASN A 154 -7.20 -20.16 11.71
C ASN A 154 -7.43 -21.33 10.75
N SER A 155 -7.92 -21.07 9.53
CA SER A 155 -8.12 -22.09 8.49
C SER A 155 -6.80 -22.74 8.03
N LEU A 156 -5.68 -22.05 8.24
CA LEU A 156 -4.34 -22.55 7.93
C LEU A 156 -3.69 -23.29 9.11
N GLY A 157 -4.35 -23.33 10.28
CA GLY A 157 -3.90 -24.05 11.48
C GLY A 157 -3.20 -23.21 12.54
N PHE A 158 -3.33 -21.88 12.52
CA PHE A 158 -2.74 -20.99 13.53
C PHE A 158 -3.82 -20.45 14.47
N SER A 159 -3.66 -20.60 15.78
CA SER A 159 -4.58 -20.07 16.80
C SER A 159 -4.02 -18.86 17.55
N ASP A 160 -2.71 -18.65 17.51
CA ASP A 160 -2.02 -17.53 18.17
C ASP A 160 -2.16 -16.24 17.34
N VAL A 161 -3.41 -15.82 17.14
CA VAL A 161 -3.81 -14.69 16.30
C VAL A 161 -4.69 -13.77 17.12
N GLU A 162 -4.44 -12.47 17.02
CA GLU A 162 -5.18 -11.47 17.78
C GLU A 162 -5.69 -10.37 16.87
N VAL A 163 -7.01 -10.15 16.86
CA VAL A 163 -7.59 -8.99 16.18
C VAL A 163 -7.29 -7.72 16.97
N ILE A 164 -6.49 -6.82 16.36
CA ILE A 164 -6.06 -5.55 16.97
C ILE A 164 -6.36 -4.33 16.07
N GLY A 165 -6.84 -4.56 14.85
CA GLY A 165 -7.11 -3.49 13.91
C GLY A 165 -5.85 -2.88 13.29
N CYS A 166 -5.92 -1.57 13.04
CA CYS A 166 -4.84 -0.79 12.44
C CYS A 166 -4.35 0.27 13.43
N PRO A 167 -3.02 0.43 13.64
CA PRO A 167 -2.48 1.43 14.56
C PRO A 167 -2.87 2.88 14.21
N SER A 168 -3.29 3.15 12.96
CA SER A 168 -3.69 4.49 12.52
C SER A 168 -4.81 5.10 13.37
N MET A 169 -5.77 4.30 13.86
CA MET A 169 -6.89 4.83 14.65
C MET A 169 -6.46 5.32 16.03
N PHE A 170 -5.31 4.86 16.53
CA PHE A 170 -4.86 5.14 17.89
C PHE A 170 -3.84 6.27 17.96
N ARG A 171 -3.68 7.07 16.89
CA ARG A 171 -2.71 8.17 16.83
C ARG A 171 -2.86 9.17 17.99
N HIS A 172 -4.08 9.39 18.48
CA HIS A 172 -4.40 10.32 19.55
C HIS A 172 -4.63 9.64 20.91
N GLY A 173 -4.29 8.36 21.03
CA GLY A 173 -4.47 7.59 22.27
C GLY A 173 -5.87 6.99 22.41
N ASP A 174 -6.34 6.94 23.66
CA ASP A 174 -7.64 6.42 24.10
C ASP A 174 -8.80 7.40 23.88
N GLN A 175 -8.50 8.65 23.52
CA GLN A 175 -9.50 9.66 23.22
C GLN A 175 -9.76 9.74 21.71
N PHE A 176 -11.03 9.64 21.35
CA PHE A 176 -11.49 9.79 19.98
C PHE A 176 -12.86 10.46 19.98
N SER A 177 -13.00 11.52 19.18
CA SER A 177 -14.27 12.21 19.00
C SER A 177 -14.40 12.67 17.55
N VAL A 178 -15.60 12.51 17.02
CA VAL A 178 -15.97 13.00 15.70
C VAL A 178 -17.43 13.40 15.77
N ALA A 179 -17.74 14.58 15.23
CA ALA A 179 -19.09 15.10 15.21
C ALA A 179 -19.39 15.71 13.84
N LYS A 180 -20.65 15.59 13.44
CA LYS A 180 -21.22 16.30 12.31
C LYS A 180 -21.12 17.81 12.58
N ARG A 181 -20.41 18.54 11.73
CA ARG A 181 -20.18 19.99 11.89
C ARG A 181 -21.36 20.83 11.43
N ARG A 182 -22.21 20.23 10.60
CA ARG A 182 -23.43 20.82 10.05
C ARG A 182 -24.63 19.89 10.28
N PRO A 183 -25.86 20.41 10.36
CA PRO A 183 -27.04 19.55 10.40
C PRO A 183 -27.20 18.74 9.10
N GLU A 184 -26.89 19.36 7.96
CA GLU A 184 -26.93 18.77 6.62
C GLU A 184 -25.79 19.32 5.76
N LEU A 185 -25.47 18.64 4.65
CA LEU A 185 -24.52 19.15 3.66
C LEU A 185 -25.29 19.92 2.59
N ASP A 186 -24.88 21.16 2.36
CA ASP A 186 -25.36 22.02 1.29
C ASP A 186 -24.24 22.29 0.27
N ARG A 187 -24.55 23.05 -0.78
CA ARG A 187 -23.59 23.42 -1.83
C ARG A 187 -22.34 24.13 -1.30
N GLY A 188 -22.40 24.78 -0.14
CA GLY A 188 -21.27 25.46 0.50
C GLY A 188 -20.46 24.57 1.43
N ALA A 189 -20.74 23.26 1.50
CA ALA A 189 -19.96 22.30 2.27
C ALA A 189 -18.64 21.97 1.57
N LYS A 190 -17.56 21.92 2.36
CA LYS A 190 -16.26 21.42 1.93
C LYS A 190 -16.22 19.91 2.04
N VAL A 191 -16.33 19.22 0.91
CA VAL A 191 -16.34 17.75 0.85
C VAL A 191 -14.99 17.26 0.35
N ALA A 192 -14.41 16.26 1.01
CA ALA A 192 -13.22 15.56 0.52
C ALA A 192 -13.58 14.18 -0.03
N VAL A 193 -13.00 13.80 -1.17
CA VAL A 193 -13.18 12.47 -1.75
C VAL A 193 -11.84 11.78 -1.99
N SER A 194 -11.74 10.50 -1.67
CA SER A 194 -10.54 9.70 -1.94
C SER A 194 -10.89 8.35 -2.55
N VAL A 195 -10.29 8.02 -3.68
CA VAL A 195 -10.69 6.83 -4.46
C VAL A 195 -9.52 5.91 -4.78
N THR A 196 -9.85 4.65 -4.97
CA THR A 196 -8.95 3.61 -5.45
C THR A 196 -8.83 3.72 -6.96
N GLU A 197 -7.59 3.82 -7.47
CA GLU A 197 -7.36 3.81 -8.92
C GLU A 197 -7.78 2.45 -9.51
N GLY A 198 -8.40 2.49 -10.69
CA GLY A 198 -8.81 1.32 -11.45
C GLY A 198 -10.33 1.07 -11.40
N PRO A 199 -10.79 -0.06 -11.98
CA PRO A 199 -12.21 -0.36 -12.12
C PRO A 199 -12.79 -0.77 -10.76
N VAL A 200 -13.30 0.20 -10.01
CA VAL A 200 -13.92 0.01 -8.69
C VAL A 200 -15.35 0.52 -8.75
N GLY A 201 -16.28 -0.36 -9.12
CA GLY A 201 -17.69 0.00 -9.35
C GLY A 201 -17.84 1.23 -10.26
N ASP A 202 -18.92 1.99 -10.03
CA ASP A 202 -19.19 3.25 -10.73
C ASP A 202 -18.71 4.49 -9.96
N ILE A 203 -17.64 4.36 -9.14
CA ILE A 203 -17.16 5.45 -8.27
C ILE A 203 -16.86 6.75 -9.05
N ALA A 204 -16.48 6.64 -10.32
CA ALA A 204 -16.25 7.79 -11.19
C ALA A 204 -17.50 8.67 -11.36
N ARG A 205 -18.69 8.06 -11.46
CA ARG A 205 -19.96 8.81 -11.54
C ARG A 205 -20.26 9.53 -10.24
N THR A 206 -19.97 8.92 -9.10
CA THR A 206 -20.15 9.53 -7.79
C THR A 206 -19.24 10.74 -7.63
N VAL A 207 -17.97 10.62 -8.04
CA VAL A 207 -17.00 11.73 -8.03
C VAL A 207 -17.45 12.86 -8.95
N ALA A 208 -17.92 12.55 -10.16
CA ALA A 208 -18.42 13.55 -11.11
C ALA A 208 -19.65 14.30 -10.55
N ALA A 209 -20.64 13.58 -10.01
CA ALA A 209 -21.81 14.18 -9.39
C ALA A 209 -21.44 15.05 -8.18
N THR A 210 -20.49 14.59 -7.35
CA THR A 210 -19.99 15.37 -6.20
C THR A 210 -19.29 16.64 -6.66
N TYR A 211 -18.48 16.56 -7.73
CA TYR A 211 -17.79 17.73 -8.31
C TYR A 211 -18.77 18.81 -8.81
N GLU A 212 -19.89 18.41 -9.41
CA GLU A 212 -20.94 19.32 -9.87
C GLU A 212 -21.72 19.96 -8.70
N ARG A 213 -21.98 19.19 -7.63
CA ARG A 213 -22.77 19.62 -6.48
C ARG A 213 -22.00 20.48 -5.48
N TYR A 214 -20.72 20.20 -5.27
CA TYR A 214 -19.88 20.85 -4.25
C TYR A 214 -18.70 21.59 -4.91
N PRO A 215 -18.80 22.92 -5.11
CA PRO A 215 -17.74 23.73 -5.71
C PRO A 215 -16.40 23.65 -4.99
N ASP A 216 -16.41 23.44 -3.67
CA ASP A 216 -15.19 23.30 -2.86
C ASP A 216 -14.78 21.84 -2.65
N LEU A 217 -15.21 20.91 -3.52
CA LEU A 217 -14.77 19.52 -3.50
C LEU A 217 -13.24 19.43 -3.55
N LEU A 218 -12.66 18.67 -2.63
CA LEU A 218 -11.25 18.32 -2.61
C LEU A 218 -11.05 16.85 -2.95
N TYR A 219 -10.37 16.55 -4.05
CA TYR A 219 -9.94 15.20 -4.36
C TYR A 219 -8.57 14.93 -3.73
N ILE A 220 -8.51 13.88 -2.91
CA ILE A 220 -7.31 13.48 -2.19
C ILE A 220 -6.64 12.33 -2.93
N ALA A 221 -5.63 12.68 -3.73
CA ALA A 221 -4.74 11.72 -4.36
C ALA A 221 -3.86 11.02 -3.32
N GLN A 222 -3.57 9.74 -3.55
CA GLN A 222 -2.81 8.91 -2.62
C GLN A 222 -1.78 8.01 -3.29
N ASP A 223 -1.92 7.72 -4.58
CA ASP A 223 -0.99 6.83 -5.28
C ASP A 223 0.21 7.59 -5.84
N LEU A 224 1.32 6.86 -5.99
CA LEU A 224 2.54 7.42 -6.57
C LEU A 224 2.35 7.87 -8.03
N THR A 225 1.47 7.21 -8.77
CA THR A 225 1.08 7.55 -10.14
C THR A 225 0.36 8.90 -10.21
N GLU A 226 -0.52 9.19 -9.25
CA GLU A 226 -1.18 10.51 -9.14
C GLU A 226 -0.16 11.59 -8.80
N LEU A 227 0.78 11.31 -7.87
CA LEU A 227 1.89 12.23 -7.56
C LEU A 227 2.76 12.51 -8.79
N GLU A 228 3.06 11.48 -9.58
CA GLU A 228 3.79 11.60 -10.83
C GLU A 228 3.03 12.51 -11.82
N ALA A 229 1.73 12.30 -12.03
CA ALA A 229 0.93 13.16 -12.90
C ALA A 229 0.84 14.62 -12.38
N MET A 230 0.76 14.81 -11.06
CA MET A 230 0.76 16.14 -10.44
C MET A 230 2.09 16.86 -10.62
N TYR A 231 3.22 16.15 -10.48
CA TYR A 231 4.55 16.75 -10.53
C TYR A 231 5.06 16.92 -11.96
N TRP A 232 4.94 15.91 -12.81
CA TRP A 232 5.46 15.91 -14.19
C TRP A 232 4.51 16.53 -15.21
N GLY A 233 3.20 16.53 -14.92
CA GLY A 233 2.18 16.62 -15.96
C GLY A 233 2.08 15.32 -16.76
N ASP A 234 1.31 15.38 -17.85
CA ASP A 234 1.17 14.29 -18.81
C ASP A 234 0.96 14.84 -20.23
N THR A 235 0.74 13.95 -21.21
CA THR A 235 0.48 14.34 -22.61
C THR A 235 -1.01 14.43 -22.95
N SER A 236 -1.90 14.36 -21.95
CA SER A 236 -3.33 14.18 -22.17
C SER A 236 -3.99 15.35 -22.91
N GLU A 237 -3.49 16.57 -22.71
CA GLU A 237 -3.94 17.76 -23.45
C GLU A 237 -3.57 17.66 -24.93
N ALA A 238 -2.33 17.27 -25.24
CA ALA A 238 -1.85 17.13 -26.61
C ALA A 238 -2.56 16.01 -27.37
N THR A 239 -2.98 14.95 -26.67
CA THR A 239 -3.70 13.82 -27.26
C THR A 239 -5.22 13.92 -27.12
N ALA A 240 -5.74 15.04 -26.61
CA ALA A 240 -7.17 15.24 -26.30
C ALA A 240 -7.80 14.05 -25.54
N THR A 241 -7.03 13.41 -24.67
CA THR A 241 -7.46 12.21 -23.93
C THR A 241 -7.90 12.62 -22.54
N THR A 242 -9.03 12.11 -22.05
CA THR A 242 -9.49 12.32 -20.67
C THR A 242 -9.83 10.98 -20.01
N ALA A 243 -9.60 10.88 -18.71
CA ALA A 243 -10.03 9.76 -17.89
C ALA A 243 -11.33 10.11 -17.15
N SER A 244 -12.03 9.10 -16.62
CA SER A 244 -13.24 9.28 -15.81
C SER A 244 -12.95 9.62 -14.33
N LEU A 245 -11.70 9.45 -13.91
CA LEU A 245 -11.16 9.87 -12.62
C LEU A 245 -9.95 10.79 -12.86
N PRO A 246 -9.44 11.49 -11.82
CA PRO A 246 -8.26 12.38 -11.88
C PRO A 246 -6.93 11.66 -12.14
N GLN A 247 -6.83 10.93 -13.25
CA GLN A 247 -5.62 10.26 -13.71
C GLN A 247 -4.90 11.07 -14.79
N HIS A 248 -5.65 11.84 -15.58
CA HIS A 248 -5.13 12.67 -16.66
C HIS A 248 -5.34 14.15 -16.35
N ARG A 249 -4.37 15.00 -16.71
CA ARG A 249 -4.38 16.46 -16.48
C ARG A 249 -5.57 17.19 -17.11
N THR A 250 -6.16 16.63 -18.16
CA THR A 250 -7.40 17.12 -18.78
C THR A 250 -8.64 16.97 -17.90
N HIS A 251 -8.60 16.17 -16.83
CA HIS A 251 -9.74 15.97 -15.94
C HIS A 251 -10.13 17.30 -15.24
N PRO A 252 -11.43 17.63 -15.10
CA PRO A 252 -11.88 18.89 -14.50
C PRO A 252 -11.30 19.18 -13.12
N LEU A 253 -11.21 18.18 -12.24
CA LEU A 253 -10.58 18.33 -10.92
C LEU A 253 -9.11 18.83 -10.97
N PHE A 254 -8.34 18.49 -12.01
CA PHE A 254 -6.99 19.07 -12.18
C PHE A 254 -7.04 20.51 -12.68
N ARG A 255 -7.89 20.79 -13.68
CA ARG A 255 -8.05 22.13 -14.28
C ARG A 255 -8.49 23.17 -13.25
N ASP A 256 -9.38 22.77 -12.35
CA ASP A 256 -9.92 23.63 -11.30
C ASP A 256 -9.03 23.66 -10.03
N ASN A 257 -7.83 23.05 -10.09
CA ASN A 257 -6.91 22.92 -8.96
C ASN A 257 -7.56 22.32 -7.69
N ARG A 258 -8.38 21.28 -7.85
CA ARG A 258 -9.09 20.59 -6.75
C ARG A 258 -8.48 19.25 -6.35
N VAL A 259 -7.26 18.96 -6.81
CA VAL A 259 -6.51 17.75 -6.44
C VAL A 259 -5.41 18.11 -5.44
N ARG A 260 -5.33 17.39 -4.33
CA ARG A 260 -4.23 17.50 -3.35
C ARG A 260 -3.66 16.13 -3.02
N LEU A 261 -2.35 16.07 -2.80
CA LEU A 261 -1.67 14.89 -2.25
C LEU A 261 -0.79 15.33 -1.09
N PHE A 262 -0.85 14.61 0.03
CA PHE A 262 -0.04 14.92 1.20
C PHE A 262 1.10 13.92 1.35
N LEU A 263 2.33 14.44 1.50
CA LEU A 263 3.53 13.62 1.69
C LEU A 263 3.66 13.11 3.14
N ASP A 264 2.99 13.79 4.07
CA ASP A 264 3.08 13.55 5.50
C ASP A 264 1.68 13.38 6.12
N PRO A 265 1.47 12.37 6.98
CA PRO A 265 0.19 12.18 7.66
C PRO A 265 -0.27 13.40 8.47
N VAL A 266 0.66 14.17 9.07
CA VAL A 266 0.31 15.34 9.88
C VAL A 266 -0.32 16.46 9.03
N THR A 267 0.25 16.78 7.87
CA THR A 267 -0.32 17.82 6.99
C THR A 267 -1.58 17.32 6.30
N TRP A 268 -1.68 16.01 6.04
CA TRP A 268 -2.91 15.39 5.57
C TRP A 268 -4.07 15.53 6.56
N ILE A 269 -3.85 15.13 7.81
CA ILE A 269 -4.85 15.21 8.88
C ILE A 269 -5.29 16.66 9.08
N ASN A 270 -4.33 17.60 9.14
CA ASN A 270 -4.63 19.02 9.30
C ASN A 270 -5.41 19.58 8.10
N GLY A 271 -5.03 19.23 6.87
CA GLY A 271 -5.74 19.69 5.68
C GLY A 271 -7.18 19.18 5.60
N LEU A 272 -7.43 17.94 6.04
CA LEU A 272 -8.78 17.39 6.10
C LEU A 272 -9.59 17.89 7.31
N ALA A 273 -8.95 18.39 8.35
CA ALA A 273 -9.61 18.97 9.52
C ALA A 273 -10.40 20.25 9.18
N GLU A 274 -10.24 20.83 7.99
CA GLU A 274 -11.03 21.97 7.51
C GLU A 274 -12.27 21.58 6.70
N CYS A 275 -12.42 20.29 6.37
CA CYS A 275 -13.57 19.80 5.62
C CYS A 275 -14.80 19.59 6.53
N ASP A 276 -15.98 19.66 5.93
CA ASP A 276 -17.25 19.35 6.59
C ASP A 276 -17.54 17.85 6.57
N PHE A 277 -17.07 17.14 5.54
CA PHE A 277 -17.26 15.71 5.35
C PHE A 277 -16.19 15.11 4.44
N ALA A 278 -15.86 13.84 4.63
CA ALA A 278 -15.02 13.07 3.73
C ALA A 278 -15.65 11.73 3.36
N PHE A 279 -15.44 11.23 2.15
CA PHE A 279 -15.85 9.87 1.83
C PHE A 279 -14.96 9.23 0.75
N GLY A 280 -15.17 7.93 0.53
CA GLY A 280 -14.65 7.25 -0.65
C GLY A 280 -14.05 5.89 -0.34
N THR A 281 -13.35 5.32 -1.33
CA THR A 281 -12.96 3.90 -1.31
C THR A 281 -11.60 3.63 -0.67
N ARG A 282 -10.87 4.67 -0.23
CA ARG A 282 -9.59 4.54 0.47
C ARG A 282 -9.78 4.63 1.97
N ILE A 283 -9.58 3.52 2.68
CA ILE A 283 -9.75 3.48 4.14
C ILE A 283 -8.86 4.49 4.88
N HIS A 284 -7.57 4.62 4.53
CA HIS A 284 -6.67 5.55 5.23
C HIS A 284 -6.94 7.03 4.90
N GLY A 285 -7.59 7.33 3.77
CA GLY A 285 -8.05 8.70 3.49
C GLY A 285 -9.21 9.11 4.39
N ASN A 286 -10.15 8.19 4.60
CA ASN A 286 -11.24 8.37 5.56
C ASN A 286 -10.73 8.41 7.01
N ILE A 287 -9.80 7.53 7.38
CA ILE A 287 -9.15 7.58 8.70
C ILE A 287 -8.41 8.91 8.92
N ALA A 288 -7.70 9.44 7.93
CA ALA A 288 -7.05 10.74 8.05
C ALA A 288 -8.06 11.87 8.33
N ALA A 289 -9.22 11.83 7.68
CA ALA A 289 -10.33 12.77 7.98
C ALA A 289 -10.82 12.62 9.42
N LEU A 290 -11.10 11.38 9.85
CA LEU A 290 -11.56 11.07 11.21
C LEU A 290 -10.57 11.53 12.28
N LEU A 291 -9.27 11.32 12.05
CA LEU A 291 -8.20 11.80 12.95
C LEU A 291 -8.09 13.32 13.01
N GLY A 292 -8.58 14.03 11.99
CA GLY A 292 -8.73 15.49 11.96
C GLY A 292 -10.06 15.99 12.53
N GLY A 293 -10.89 15.09 13.06
CA GLY A 293 -12.23 15.42 13.56
C GLY A 293 -13.25 15.71 12.46
N THR A 294 -12.98 15.30 11.23
CA THR A 294 -13.90 15.43 10.10
C THR A 294 -14.70 14.12 9.95
N PRO A 295 -16.05 14.17 9.97
CA PRO A 295 -16.87 12.98 9.78
C PRO A 295 -16.57 12.35 8.42
N SER A 296 -16.51 11.02 8.35
CA SER A 296 -16.28 10.32 7.10
C SER A 296 -17.09 9.05 6.90
N VAL A 297 -17.26 8.63 5.64
CA VAL A 297 -17.88 7.35 5.25
C VAL A 297 -17.00 6.57 4.27
N VAL A 298 -16.74 5.31 4.59
CA VAL A 298 -15.97 4.41 3.72
C VAL A 298 -16.88 3.73 2.70
N LEU A 299 -16.53 3.83 1.42
CA LEU A 299 -17.18 3.07 0.35
C LEU A 299 -16.42 1.76 0.11
N CYS A 300 -16.92 0.68 0.69
CA CYS A 300 -16.27 -0.62 0.64
C CYS A 300 -16.46 -1.29 -0.72
N HIS A 301 -15.35 -1.71 -1.33
CA HIS A 301 -15.33 -2.43 -2.61
C HIS A 301 -14.63 -3.79 -2.52
N ASP A 302 -13.98 -4.07 -1.39
CA ASP A 302 -13.31 -5.34 -1.12
C ASP A 302 -13.21 -5.60 0.38
N SER A 303 -12.73 -6.79 0.75
CA SER A 303 -12.64 -7.24 2.14
C SER A 303 -11.84 -6.30 3.04
N ARG A 304 -10.87 -5.57 2.50
CA ARG A 304 -9.85 -4.85 3.30
C ARG A 304 -10.43 -3.61 3.93
N THR A 305 -11.22 -2.90 3.14
CA THR A 305 -11.93 -1.70 3.57
C THR A 305 -13.09 -2.10 4.48
N LEU A 306 -13.80 -3.19 4.14
CA LEU A 306 -14.92 -3.70 4.92
C LEU A 306 -14.51 -4.24 6.29
N GLU A 307 -13.45 -5.04 6.35
CA GLU A 307 -12.93 -5.64 7.59
C GLU A 307 -12.57 -4.56 8.62
N LEU A 308 -11.77 -3.56 8.23
CA LEU A 308 -11.41 -2.46 9.13
C LEU A 308 -12.62 -1.61 9.51
N SER A 309 -13.52 -1.34 8.56
CA SER A 309 -14.72 -0.53 8.84
C SER A 309 -15.64 -1.24 9.84
N ARG A 310 -15.76 -2.56 9.76
CA ARG A 310 -16.51 -3.37 10.73
C ARG A 310 -15.83 -3.41 12.10
N TYR A 311 -14.53 -3.71 12.14
CA TYR A 311 -13.80 -3.82 13.40
C TYR A 311 -13.82 -2.51 14.20
N PHE A 312 -13.60 -1.38 13.53
CA PHE A 312 -13.65 -0.06 14.17
C PHE A 312 -15.04 0.55 14.22
N GLU A 313 -16.04 -0.08 13.62
CA GLU A 313 -17.39 0.48 13.45
C GLU A 313 -17.39 1.86 12.76
N ILE A 314 -16.46 2.07 11.82
CA ILE A 314 -16.44 3.25 10.97
C ILE A 314 -17.67 3.19 10.04
N PRO A 315 -18.44 4.29 9.89
CA PRO A 315 -19.54 4.34 8.93
C PRO A 315 -19.09 3.92 7.53
N HIS A 316 -19.81 2.96 6.96
CA HIS A 316 -19.46 2.40 5.67
C HIS A 316 -20.68 1.95 4.88
N ARG A 317 -20.54 1.94 3.56
CA ARG A 317 -21.51 1.39 2.61
C ARG A 317 -20.78 0.50 1.60
N SER A 318 -21.44 -0.56 1.17
CA SER A 318 -20.95 -1.38 0.07
C SER A 318 -21.19 -0.64 -1.24
N LEU A 319 -20.14 -0.47 -2.04
CA LEU A 319 -20.24 0.19 -3.34
C LEU A 319 -21.14 -0.58 -4.32
N ARG A 320 -21.35 -1.89 -4.09
CA ARG A 320 -22.26 -2.74 -4.88
C ARG A 320 -23.72 -2.32 -4.71
N ASP A 321 -24.07 -1.72 -3.58
CA ASP A 321 -25.44 -1.43 -3.17
C ASP A 321 -25.78 0.06 -3.25
N LEU A 322 -24.90 0.87 -3.84
CA LEU A 322 -25.05 2.31 -3.94
C LEU A 322 -25.50 2.73 -5.34
N PRO A 323 -26.40 3.72 -5.45
CA PRO A 323 -26.62 4.44 -6.68
C PRO A 323 -25.28 5.03 -7.19
N PRO A 324 -24.99 4.93 -8.51
CA PRO A 324 -23.76 5.47 -9.07
C PRO A 324 -23.55 6.98 -8.85
N ASP A 325 -24.61 7.73 -8.59
CA ASP A 325 -24.65 9.18 -8.41
C ASP A 325 -25.11 9.59 -6.99
N ILE A 326 -24.94 8.69 -6.01
CA ILE A 326 -25.24 8.94 -4.59
C ILE A 326 -24.64 10.28 -4.13
N ASP A 327 -25.44 11.08 -3.43
CA ASP A 327 -25.00 12.36 -2.89
C ASP A 327 -24.18 12.16 -1.60
N ALA A 328 -23.13 12.96 -1.43
CA ALA A 328 -22.39 13.05 -0.18
C ALA A 328 -23.30 13.45 1.00
N ALA A 329 -24.35 14.25 0.75
CA ALA A 329 -25.34 14.62 1.77
C ALA A 329 -26.10 13.41 2.33
N GLU A 330 -26.42 12.41 1.49
CA GLU A 330 -27.10 11.19 1.92
C GLU A 330 -26.17 10.34 2.80
N LEU A 331 -24.92 10.14 2.35
CA LEU A 331 -23.90 9.43 3.14
C LEU A 331 -23.66 10.12 4.49
N TYR A 332 -23.61 11.45 4.49
CA TYR A 332 -23.45 12.25 5.69
C TYR A 332 -24.64 12.11 6.64
N ALA A 333 -25.87 12.17 6.13
CA ALA A 333 -27.09 12.05 6.92
C ALA A 333 -27.17 10.67 7.61
N GLU A 334 -26.89 9.60 6.87
CA GLU A 334 -26.95 8.21 7.36
C GLU A 334 -25.81 7.83 8.32
N ALA A 335 -24.67 8.53 8.28
CA ALA A 335 -23.50 8.15 9.06
C ALA A 335 -23.77 8.20 10.58
N ASP A 336 -23.53 7.08 11.26
CA ASP A 336 -23.58 6.93 12.72
C ASP A 336 -22.20 6.58 13.29
N TYR A 337 -21.63 7.51 14.04
CA TYR A 337 -20.30 7.37 14.67
C TYR A 337 -20.38 6.78 16.09
N THR A 338 -21.56 6.41 16.58
CA THR A 338 -21.77 6.00 17.97
C THR A 338 -20.93 4.77 18.34
N GLY A 339 -20.93 3.72 17.51
CA GLY A 339 -20.13 2.51 17.73
C GLY A 339 -18.62 2.81 17.69
N LEU A 340 -18.19 3.57 16.68
CA LEU A 340 -16.80 4.02 16.54
C LEU A 340 -16.29 4.71 17.81
N VAL A 341 -17.02 5.71 18.31
CA VAL A 341 -16.62 6.49 19.48
C VAL A 341 -16.72 5.66 20.77
N LYS A 342 -17.85 4.97 21.02
CA LYS A 342 -18.06 4.22 22.27
C LYS A 342 -17.09 3.05 22.43
N GLY A 343 -16.75 2.35 21.35
CA GLY A 343 -15.83 1.21 21.40
C GLY A 343 -14.34 1.58 21.30
N HIS A 344 -13.99 2.86 21.09
CA HIS A 344 -12.61 3.25 20.83
C HIS A 344 -11.65 2.91 21.98
N ALA A 345 -12.06 3.16 23.24
CA ALA A 345 -11.25 2.86 24.41
C ALA A 345 -10.95 1.36 24.56
N GLU A 346 -11.93 0.47 24.34
CA GLU A 346 -11.70 -0.99 24.38
C GLU A 346 -10.71 -1.44 23.29
N ARG A 347 -10.87 -0.93 22.06
CA ARG A 347 -9.96 -1.24 20.96
C ARG A 347 -8.55 -0.70 21.22
N PHE A 348 -8.44 0.46 21.87
CA PHE A 348 -7.16 1.03 22.31
C PHE A 348 -6.49 0.16 23.37
N ASP A 349 -7.23 -0.31 24.37
CA ASP A 349 -6.73 -1.23 25.41
C ASP A 349 -6.30 -2.57 24.80
N ARG A 350 -7.00 -3.05 23.78
CA ARG A 350 -6.63 -4.26 23.05
C ARG A 350 -5.30 -4.10 22.32
N MET A 351 -5.10 -2.97 21.64
CA MET A 351 -3.85 -2.64 20.95
C MET A 351 -2.68 -2.47 21.93
N THR A 352 -2.84 -1.69 23.00
CA THR A 352 -1.76 -1.49 24.00
C THR A 352 -1.50 -2.76 24.81
N GLY A 353 -2.54 -3.56 25.10
CA GLY A 353 -2.43 -4.88 25.70
C GLY A 353 -1.65 -5.86 24.82
N PHE A 354 -1.85 -5.81 23.50
CA PHE A 354 -1.04 -6.57 22.54
C PHE A 354 0.42 -6.15 22.60
N LEU A 355 0.74 -4.85 22.54
CA LEU A 355 2.11 -4.36 22.66
C LEU A 355 2.78 -4.85 23.97
N ARG A 356 2.08 -4.75 25.10
CA ARG A 356 2.58 -5.21 26.41
C ARG A 356 2.87 -6.71 26.45
N ARG A 357 2.00 -7.56 25.88
CA ARG A 357 2.24 -9.01 25.76
C ARG A 357 3.49 -9.32 24.93
N HIS A 358 3.85 -8.43 24.01
CA HIS A 358 5.03 -8.51 23.16
C HIS A 358 6.25 -7.80 23.76
N GLY A 359 6.19 -7.37 25.03
CA GLY A 359 7.29 -6.71 25.72
C GLY A 359 7.60 -5.32 25.18
N LEU A 360 6.62 -4.64 24.59
CA LEU A 360 6.72 -3.29 24.06
C LEU A 360 5.91 -2.33 24.94
N ASP A 361 6.63 -1.40 25.56
CA ASP A 361 6.01 -0.22 26.17
C ASP A 361 5.50 0.71 25.08
N ASN A 362 4.58 1.60 25.44
CA ASN A 362 3.99 2.53 24.50
C ASN A 362 3.90 3.94 25.07
N VAL A 363 3.99 4.92 24.17
CA VAL A 363 4.07 6.33 24.52
C VAL A 363 2.87 6.85 25.29
N TYR A 364 1.68 6.25 25.12
CA TYR A 364 0.44 6.74 25.75
C TYR A 364 0.35 6.39 27.23
N GLN A 365 1.10 5.38 27.66
CA GLN A 365 1.19 4.92 29.05
C GLN A 365 2.52 5.33 29.71
N ASP A 366 3.41 5.99 28.96
CA ASP A 366 4.67 6.56 29.44
C ASP A 366 4.44 7.94 30.10
N GLY A 367 5.43 8.44 30.85
CA GLY A 367 5.30 9.59 31.76
C GLY A 367 4.75 10.87 31.13
N ASP A 368 5.14 11.20 29.89
CA ASP A 368 4.72 12.43 29.19
C ASP A 368 3.53 12.23 28.24
N LYS A 369 3.02 10.99 28.12
CA LYS A 369 1.91 10.60 27.23
C LYS A 369 2.08 11.04 25.76
N GLY A 370 3.32 11.18 25.28
CA GLY A 370 3.65 11.57 23.91
C GLY A 370 3.72 13.08 23.66
N ALA A 371 3.75 13.89 24.72
CA ALA A 371 3.90 15.34 24.60
C ALA A 371 5.19 15.73 23.85
N ALA A 372 6.31 15.04 24.09
CA ALA A 372 7.58 15.28 23.40
C ALA A 372 7.50 14.93 21.90
N PHE A 373 6.80 13.85 21.54
CA PHE A 373 6.54 13.50 20.14
C PHE A 373 5.79 14.64 19.45
N GLU A 374 4.70 15.11 20.04
CA GLU A 374 3.88 16.19 19.45
C GLU A 374 4.63 17.52 19.39
N ALA A 375 5.49 17.83 20.38
CA ALA A 375 6.36 19.00 20.34
C ALA A 375 7.36 18.93 19.18
N ARG A 376 7.98 17.77 18.97
CA ARG A 376 8.91 17.56 17.85
C ARG A 376 8.20 17.62 16.50
N MET A 377 6.98 17.09 16.39
CA MET A 377 6.16 17.23 15.19
C MET A 377 5.87 18.70 14.88
N ARG A 378 5.45 19.50 15.87
CA ARG A 378 5.20 20.94 15.67
C ARG A 378 6.46 21.75 15.32
N ALA A 379 7.63 21.33 15.79
CA ALA A 379 8.90 21.97 15.47
C ALA A 379 9.45 21.57 14.08
N THR A 380 8.88 20.56 13.44
CA THR A 380 9.33 20.10 12.11
C THR A 380 8.52 20.80 11.02
N GLU A 381 9.20 21.41 10.06
CA GLU A 381 8.56 22.03 8.90
C GLU A 381 8.25 20.97 7.84
N PHE A 382 6.98 20.66 7.64
CA PHE A 382 6.51 19.69 6.66
C PHE A 382 5.99 20.37 5.40
N ALA A 383 6.12 19.69 4.26
CA ALA A 383 5.55 20.17 3.01
C ALA A 383 4.00 20.26 3.12
N PRO A 384 3.39 21.34 2.61
CA PRO A 384 1.94 21.41 2.51
C PRO A 384 1.39 20.37 1.51
N GLY A 385 0.07 20.29 1.39
CA GLY A 385 -0.56 19.47 0.35
C GLY A 385 -0.05 19.86 -1.03
N VAL A 386 0.55 18.90 -1.73
CA VAL A 386 1.08 19.06 -3.08
C VAL A 386 -0.07 19.41 -4.00
N GLU A 387 0.15 20.42 -4.83
CA GLU A 387 -0.78 20.81 -5.89
C GLU A 387 -0.28 20.31 -7.24
N ALA A 388 -1.21 20.31 -8.19
CA ALA A 388 -0.94 20.10 -9.59
C ALA A 388 0.03 21.17 -10.13
N TRP A 389 1.16 20.77 -10.73
CA TRP A 389 2.05 21.72 -11.41
C TRP A 389 1.29 22.51 -12.47
N ALA A 390 1.40 23.84 -12.44
CA ALA A 390 0.62 24.75 -13.28
C ALA A 390 1.43 25.33 -14.47
N GLY A 391 2.61 24.76 -14.77
CA GLY A 391 3.46 25.20 -15.89
C GLY A 391 4.41 26.35 -15.58
N ALA A 392 4.23 27.06 -14.46
CA ALA A 392 5.17 28.08 -13.98
C ALA A 392 6.46 27.45 -13.43
N ASP A 393 7.55 28.23 -13.38
CA ASP A 393 8.77 27.79 -12.71
C ASP A 393 8.55 27.74 -11.19
N ASP A 394 8.49 26.52 -10.67
CA ASP A 394 8.37 26.19 -9.25
C ASP A 394 9.73 25.81 -8.64
N GLY A 395 10.84 26.04 -9.36
CA GLY A 395 12.18 25.61 -9.00
C GLY A 395 12.46 24.13 -9.32
N GLY A 396 11.46 23.36 -9.73
CA GLY A 396 11.60 21.93 -10.02
C GLY A 396 12.02 21.63 -11.47
N ILE A 397 12.01 22.60 -12.39
CA ILE A 397 12.30 22.38 -13.82
C ILE A 397 13.68 21.71 -14.03
N GLY A 398 14.71 22.16 -13.32
CA GLY A 398 16.06 21.59 -13.42
C GLY A 398 16.11 20.12 -13.02
N TYR A 399 15.49 19.76 -11.90
CA TYR A 399 15.34 18.38 -11.48
C TYR A 399 14.55 17.58 -12.52
N ARG A 400 13.45 18.16 -13.05
CA ARG A 400 12.60 17.46 -13.99
C ARG A 400 13.35 17.05 -15.27
N ILE A 401 14.06 18.00 -15.87
CA ILE A 401 14.87 17.77 -17.07
C ILE A 401 16.00 16.77 -16.78
N GLY A 402 16.69 16.93 -15.64
CA GLY A 402 17.77 16.04 -15.22
C GLY A 402 17.30 14.59 -15.07
N TRP A 403 16.17 14.39 -14.37
CA TRP A 403 15.56 13.09 -14.16
C TRP A 403 15.09 12.45 -15.46
N LEU A 404 14.43 13.20 -16.35
CA LEU A 404 14.01 12.69 -17.66
C LEU A 404 15.22 12.24 -18.48
N LYS A 405 16.29 13.04 -18.52
CA LYS A 405 17.54 12.70 -19.23
C LYS A 405 18.18 11.44 -18.67
N GLU A 406 18.21 11.28 -17.34
CA GLU A 406 18.74 10.08 -16.70
C GLU A 406 17.87 8.84 -16.99
N ASN A 407 16.55 8.97 -16.95
CA ASN A 407 15.65 7.86 -17.25
C ASN A 407 15.74 7.42 -18.70
N VAL A 408 15.80 8.35 -19.66
CA VAL A 408 16.04 8.01 -21.08
C VAL A 408 17.36 7.25 -21.23
N ARG A 409 18.44 7.69 -20.58
CA ARG A 409 19.72 6.96 -20.59
C ARG A 409 19.57 5.53 -20.01
N ARG A 410 18.94 5.39 -18.85
CA ARG A 410 18.70 4.08 -18.21
C ARG A 410 17.83 3.17 -19.07
N LEU A 411 16.82 3.71 -19.75
CA LEU A 411 15.95 2.96 -20.67
C LEU A 411 16.74 2.48 -21.89
N ASN A 412 17.54 3.34 -22.50
CA ASN A 412 18.42 2.97 -23.61
C ASN A 412 19.41 1.86 -23.20
N ASP A 413 20.00 1.95 -22.00
CA ASP A 413 20.90 0.91 -21.47
C ASP A 413 20.17 -0.42 -21.23
N ARG A 414 18.94 -0.38 -20.70
CA ARG A 414 18.11 -1.58 -20.50
C ARG A 414 17.71 -2.20 -21.84
N GLN A 415 17.32 -1.40 -22.81
CA GLN A 415 16.97 -1.85 -24.16
C GLN A 415 18.18 -2.52 -24.80
N ALA A 416 19.35 -1.89 -24.78
CA ALA A 416 20.58 -2.50 -25.31
C ALA A 416 20.94 -3.83 -24.62
N LYS A 417 20.69 -3.97 -23.31
CA LYS A 417 20.86 -5.26 -22.60
C LYS A 417 19.82 -6.29 -23.01
N ALA A 418 18.56 -5.89 -23.19
CA ALA A 418 17.48 -6.75 -23.63
C ALA A 418 17.73 -7.27 -25.05
N ASP A 419 18.15 -6.41 -25.97
CA ASP A 419 18.48 -6.77 -27.35
C ASP A 419 19.62 -7.79 -27.39
N LYS A 420 20.69 -7.56 -26.62
CA LYS A 420 21.78 -8.55 -26.45
C LYS A 420 21.28 -9.90 -25.91
N ARG A 421 20.30 -9.89 -25.00
CA ARG A 421 19.73 -11.12 -24.45
C ARG A 421 18.85 -11.84 -25.46
N ILE A 422 18.06 -11.10 -26.25
CA ILE A 422 17.26 -11.65 -27.35
C ILE A 422 18.18 -12.29 -28.39
N ASP A 423 19.29 -11.65 -28.75
CA ASP A 423 20.27 -12.22 -29.67
C ASP A 423 20.89 -13.53 -29.15
N GLN A 424 21.22 -13.57 -27.86
CA GLN A 424 21.74 -14.78 -27.22
C GLN A 424 20.71 -15.92 -27.22
N LEU A 425 19.48 -15.63 -26.83
CA LEU A 425 18.39 -16.62 -26.81
C LEU A 425 18.08 -17.11 -28.22
N THR A 426 18.06 -16.21 -29.21
CA THR A 426 17.85 -16.56 -30.63
C THR A 426 18.93 -17.52 -31.12
N LYS A 427 20.21 -17.27 -30.78
CA LYS A 427 21.32 -18.18 -31.09
C LYS A 427 21.17 -19.53 -30.38
N GLN A 428 20.73 -19.55 -29.11
CA GLN A 428 20.50 -20.78 -28.35
C GLN A 428 19.35 -21.60 -28.94
N VAL A 429 18.23 -20.97 -29.28
CA VAL A 429 17.08 -21.61 -29.94
C VAL A 429 17.52 -22.21 -31.28
N ALA A 430 18.26 -21.46 -32.10
CA ALA A 430 18.77 -21.97 -33.37
C ALA A 430 19.72 -23.18 -33.19
N ALA A 431 20.56 -23.16 -32.14
CA ALA A 431 21.43 -24.29 -31.81
C ALA A 431 20.64 -25.53 -31.36
N LEU A 432 19.62 -25.34 -30.52
CA LEU A 432 18.72 -26.41 -30.07
C LEU A 432 17.91 -27.00 -31.23
N GLN A 433 17.37 -26.15 -32.12
CA GLN A 433 16.68 -26.60 -33.34
C GLN A 433 17.61 -27.44 -34.23
N LYS A 434 18.86 -27.02 -34.43
CA LYS A 434 19.86 -27.82 -35.16
C LYS A 434 20.16 -29.13 -34.45
N ALA A 435 20.23 -29.16 -33.11
CA ALA A 435 20.47 -30.37 -32.35
C ALA A 435 19.30 -31.36 -32.46
N VAL A 436 18.06 -30.88 -32.37
CA VAL A 436 16.84 -31.67 -32.58
C VAL A 436 16.79 -32.21 -34.01
N GLN A 437 17.07 -31.39 -35.02
CA GLN A 437 17.09 -31.84 -36.42
C GLN A 437 18.19 -32.89 -36.68
N ARG A 438 19.34 -32.78 -36.00
CA ARG A 438 20.39 -33.81 -36.05
C ARG A 438 19.97 -35.10 -35.35
N SER A 439 19.26 -35.03 -34.21
CA SER A 439 18.78 -36.22 -33.52
C SER A 439 17.69 -36.95 -34.31
N GLN A 440 16.80 -36.22 -34.98
CA GLN A 440 15.77 -36.80 -35.87
C GLN A 440 16.37 -37.45 -37.13
N ASN A 441 17.45 -36.89 -37.68
CA ASN A 441 18.14 -37.45 -38.85
C ASN A 441 19.11 -38.62 -38.52
N GLY A 442 19.45 -38.81 -37.24
CA GLY A 442 20.37 -39.86 -36.77
C GLY A 442 19.88 -41.29 -37.02
N PRO A 443 18.64 -41.65 -36.64
CA PRO A 443 18.03 -42.95 -36.94
C PRO A 443 17.92 -43.19 -38.45
N TYR A 444 17.47 -42.19 -39.22
CA TYR A 444 17.29 -42.29 -40.67
C TYR A 444 18.61 -42.53 -41.41
N ARG A 445 19.70 -41.86 -41.01
CA ARG A 445 21.05 -42.10 -41.57
C ARG A 445 21.64 -43.44 -41.16
N LYS A 446 21.41 -43.91 -39.93
CA LYS A 446 21.87 -45.24 -39.47
C LYS A 446 21.15 -46.36 -40.22
N VAL A 447 19.83 -46.27 -40.39
CA VAL A 447 19.04 -47.23 -41.18
C VAL A 447 19.49 -47.21 -42.65
N ARG A 448 19.68 -46.03 -43.26
CA ARG A 448 20.14 -45.93 -44.66
C ARG A 448 21.57 -46.48 -44.87
N ARG A 449 22.48 -46.35 -43.90
CA ARG A 449 23.82 -46.97 -43.96
C ARG A 449 23.80 -48.48 -43.70
N ALA A 450 22.94 -48.96 -42.80
CA ALA A 450 22.80 -50.38 -42.48
C ALA A 450 22.11 -51.16 -43.62
N VAL A 451 21.11 -50.56 -44.28
CA VAL A 451 20.33 -51.18 -45.37
C VAL A 451 20.95 -50.91 -46.75
N GLY A 452 21.61 -49.75 -46.95
CA GLY A 452 22.17 -49.39 -48.25
C GLY A 452 23.42 -50.18 -48.68
N ARG A 453 24.21 -50.69 -47.72
CA ARG A 453 25.39 -51.53 -48.02
C ARG A 453 25.02 -52.94 -48.49
N PRO A 454 24.06 -53.65 -47.87
CA PRO A 454 23.55 -54.94 -48.36
C PRO A 454 22.82 -54.83 -49.71
N VAL A 455 21.96 -53.82 -49.89
CA VAL A 455 21.14 -53.67 -51.11
C VAL A 455 22.01 -53.37 -52.35
N ARG A 456 23.07 -52.56 -52.23
CA ARG A 456 24.03 -52.36 -53.33
C ARG A 456 24.86 -53.60 -53.68
N ARG A 457 25.05 -54.53 -52.74
CA ARG A 457 25.74 -55.81 -52.98
C ARG A 457 24.82 -56.80 -53.70
N ILE A 458 23.53 -56.80 -53.36
CA ILE A 458 22.52 -57.65 -54.02
C ILE A 458 22.24 -57.19 -55.46
N LEU A 459 22.25 -55.87 -55.72
CA LEU A 459 22.02 -55.30 -57.05
C LEU A 459 23.24 -55.36 -57.99
N LYS A 460 24.46 -55.58 -57.48
CA LYS A 460 25.68 -55.76 -58.29
C LYS A 460 26.09 -57.24 -58.48
N GLY A 461 25.35 -58.18 -57.90
CA GLY A 461 25.58 -59.63 -58.04
C GLY A 461 24.56 -60.34 -58.94
N ARG A 462 23.72 -59.59 -59.67
CA ARG A 462 22.85 -60.08 -60.74
C ARG A 462 23.15 -59.28 -62.00
N GLY A 463 24.22 -59.67 -62.68
CA GLY A 463 24.68 -59.18 -63.97
C GLY A 463 25.60 -60.23 -64.54
#